data_AF-A0A2Z7B7C5-F1
#
_entry.id   AF-A0A2Z7B7C5-F1
#
_cell.length_a   1.000
_cell.length_b   1.000
_cell.length_c   1.000
_cell.angle_alpha   90.00
_cell.angle_beta   90.00
_cell.angle_gamma   90.00
#
_symmetry.space_group_name_H-M   'P 1'
#
loop_
_entity.id
_entity.type
_entity.pdbx_description
1 polymer ?
#
loop_
_entity_poly.entity_id
_entity_poly.type
_entity_poly.pdbx_seq_one_letter_code
_entity_poly.pdbx_strand_id
1 'polypeptide(L)'
;DYCIADEQTPAAELARAMDWACGNGADCSVLKLNQRCYLPNTVVAHASYAFNSYYQNMKHKGGSCYFRGAALLSALDPSKKHFSTY
;
A
#
# COMPACT_ATOMS: atom_id res chain seq x y z
N ASP A 1 -2.84 -8.19 -10.39
CA ASP A 1 -2.37 -6.82 -10.11
C ASP A 1 -2.19 -6.57 -8.63
N TYR A 2 -1.17 -5.79 -8.31
CA TYR A 2 -0.88 -5.24 -7.00
C TYR A 2 -1.24 -3.77 -6.99
N CYS A 3 -1.77 -3.28 -5.87
CA CYS A 3 -1.97 -1.86 -5.68
C CYS A 3 -0.82 -1.28 -4.86
N ILE A 4 -0.01 -0.42 -5.45
CA ILE A 4 1.20 0.14 -4.82
C ILE A 4 1.07 1.65 -4.67
N ALA A 5 1.74 2.22 -3.65
CA ALA A 5 1.77 3.67 -3.47
C ALA A 5 2.53 4.33 -4.63
N ASP A 6 2.07 5.51 -5.02
CA ASP A 6 2.84 6.40 -5.89
C ASP A 6 3.91 7.13 -5.08
N GLU A 7 5.18 6.89 -5.40
CA GLU A 7 6.33 7.52 -4.75
C GLU A 7 6.39 9.04 -5.00
N GLN A 8 5.70 9.54 -6.02
CA GLN A 8 5.61 10.97 -6.32
C GLN A 8 4.53 11.67 -5.47
N THR A 9 3.65 10.91 -4.82
CA THR A 9 2.62 11.49 -3.95
C THR A 9 3.24 11.97 -2.63
N PRO A 10 2.90 13.18 -2.15
CA PRO A 10 3.40 13.68 -0.87
C PRO A 10 3.14 12.71 0.28
N ALA A 11 4.13 12.54 1.17
CA ALA A 11 4.04 11.59 2.29
C ALA A 11 2.79 11.81 3.18
N ALA A 12 2.36 13.07 3.38
CA ALA A 12 1.16 13.37 4.15
C ALA A 12 -0.13 12.85 3.48
N GLU A 13 -0.19 12.91 2.14
CA GLU A 13 -1.31 12.39 1.35
C GLU A 13 -1.32 10.86 1.37
N LEU A 14 -0.15 10.23 1.25
CA LEU A 14 0.02 8.79 1.40
C LEU A 14 -0.42 8.30 2.78
N ALA A 15 -0.01 8.97 3.86
CA ALA A 15 -0.38 8.61 5.21
C ALA A 15 -1.91 8.70 5.41
N ARG A 16 -2.54 9.79 4.95
CA ARG A 16 -4.00 9.96 5.06
C ARG A 16 -4.76 8.91 4.26
N ALA A 17 -4.30 8.58 3.06
CA ALA A 17 -4.90 7.52 2.25
C ALA A 17 -4.70 6.13 2.87
N MET A 18 -3.54 5.87 3.48
CA MET A 18 -3.24 4.65 4.22
C MET A 18 -4.18 4.48 5.40
N ASP A 19 -4.35 5.51 6.23
CA ASP A 19 -5.26 5.48 7.39
C ASP A 19 -6.69 5.16 6.97
N TRP A 20 -7.15 5.76 5.85
CA TRP A 20 -8.43 5.44 5.26
C TRP A 20 -8.52 3.97 4.82
N ALA A 21 -7.49 3.44 4.14
CA ALA A 21 -7.46 2.05 3.70
C ALA A 21 -7.58 1.08 4.89
N CYS A 22 -6.83 1.35 5.97
CA CYS A 22 -6.86 0.58 7.22
C CYS A 22 -8.25 0.55 7.86
N GLY A 23 -8.98 1.66 7.82
CA GLY A 23 -10.35 1.74 8.35
C GLY A 23 -11.41 1.08 7.46
N ASN A 24 -11.11 0.82 6.18
CA ASN A 24 -12.10 0.42 5.17
C ASN A 24 -11.85 -0.97 4.56
N GLY A 25 -10.95 -1.77 5.13
CA GLY A 25 -10.78 -3.19 4.77
C GLY A 25 -9.35 -3.65 4.52
N ALA A 26 -8.32 -2.80 4.69
CA ALA A 26 -6.94 -3.27 4.76
C ALA A 26 -6.60 -3.84 6.13
N ASP A 27 -5.73 -4.86 6.17
CA ASP A 27 -5.15 -5.37 7.42
C ASP A 27 -3.87 -4.63 7.77
N CYS A 28 -3.98 -3.51 8.49
CA CYS A 28 -2.82 -2.74 8.92
C CYS A 28 -2.22 -3.20 10.25
N SER A 29 -2.67 -4.33 10.81
CA SER A 29 -2.16 -4.85 12.09
C SER A 29 -0.67 -5.21 11.99
N VAL A 30 -0.22 -5.65 10.82
CA VAL A 30 1.15 -6.10 10.55
C VAL A 30 2.14 -4.98 10.25
N LEU A 31 1.68 -3.72 10.20
CA LEU A 31 2.51 -2.53 9.97
C LEU A 31 3.03 -1.91 11.26
N LYS A 32 2.61 -2.41 12.43
CA LYS A 32 3.02 -1.87 13.73
C LYS A 32 4.46 -2.27 14.07
N LEU A 33 5.08 -1.51 14.97
CA LEU A 33 6.40 -1.85 15.53
C LEU A 33 6.42 -3.33 15.98
N ASN A 34 7.50 -4.03 15.67
CA ASN A 34 7.72 -5.46 15.92
C ASN A 34 6.84 -6.44 15.13
N GLN A 35 6.17 -5.97 14.08
CA GLN A 35 5.40 -6.84 13.18
C GLN A 35 6.13 -7.12 11.86
N ARG A 36 5.72 -8.19 11.17
CA ARG A 36 6.38 -8.74 9.97
C ARG A 36 6.52 -7.76 8.80
N CYS A 37 5.69 -6.73 8.71
CA CYS A 37 5.69 -5.75 7.62
C CYS A 37 6.01 -4.33 8.12
N TYR A 38 6.62 -4.20 9.30
CA TYR A 38 7.09 -2.91 9.81
C TYR A 38 8.25 -2.34 9.00
N LEU A 39 9.14 -3.20 8.50
CA LEU A 39 10.30 -2.77 7.71
C LEU A 39 10.06 -2.98 6.20
N PRO A 40 10.55 -2.04 5.36
CA PRO A 40 11.18 -0.78 5.73
C PRO A 40 10.17 0.20 6.37
N ASN A 41 10.60 0.92 7.42
CA ASN A 41 9.74 1.86 8.14
C ASN A 41 9.64 3.20 7.39
N THR A 42 9.00 3.17 6.23
CA THR A 42 8.72 4.35 5.41
C THR A 42 7.23 4.43 5.10
N VAL A 43 6.72 5.65 4.98
CA VAL A 43 5.29 5.89 4.67
C VAL A 43 4.92 5.24 3.34
N VAL A 44 5.79 5.30 2.32
CA VAL A 44 5.58 4.68 1.01
C VAL A 44 5.41 3.15 1.12
N ALA A 45 6.27 2.49 1.91
CA ALA A 45 6.23 1.05 2.06
C ALA A 45 4.97 0.59 2.80
N HIS A 46 4.65 1.27 3.91
CA HIS A 46 3.44 1.00 4.69
C HIS A 46 2.17 1.28 3.88
N ALA A 47 2.12 2.41 3.15
CA ALA A 47 1.01 2.76 2.29
C ALA A 47 0.84 1.74 1.15
N SER A 48 1.92 1.31 0.50
CA SER A 48 1.87 0.27 -0.54
C SER A 48 1.27 -1.03 -0.03
N TYR A 49 1.66 -1.46 1.18
CA TYR A 49 1.07 -2.64 1.80
C TYR A 49 -0.43 -2.44 2.09
N ALA A 50 -0.81 -1.32 2.71
CA ALA A 50 -2.20 -1.02 3.05
C ALA A 50 -3.09 -0.94 1.79
N PHE A 51 -2.62 -0.27 0.74
CA PHE A 51 -3.32 -0.16 -0.53
C PHE A 51 -3.51 -1.52 -1.20
N ASN A 52 -2.46 -2.34 -1.23
CA ASN A 52 -2.58 -3.69 -1.76
C ASN A 52 -3.55 -4.53 -0.94
N SER A 53 -3.45 -4.50 0.39
CA SER A 53 -4.33 -5.25 1.28
C SER A 53 -5.80 -4.86 1.07
N TYR A 54 -6.11 -3.56 1.08
CA TYR A 54 -7.45 -3.06 0.75
C TYR A 54 -7.91 -3.54 -0.63
N TYR A 55 -7.07 -3.35 -1.66
CA TYR A 55 -7.44 -3.69 -3.03
C TYR A 55 -7.74 -5.18 -3.18
N GLN A 56 -6.89 -6.08 -2.66
CA GLN A 56 -7.17 -7.52 -2.72
C GLN A 56 -8.45 -7.89 -1.97
N ASN A 57 -8.70 -7.27 -0.82
CA ASN A 57 -9.86 -7.55 0.02
C ASN A 57 -11.17 -6.97 -0.54
N MET A 58 -11.11 -5.86 -1.29
CA MET A 58 -12.30 -5.08 -1.67
C MET A 58 -12.57 -5.05 -3.18
N LYS A 59 -11.62 -5.46 -4.04
CA LYS A 59 -11.80 -5.40 -5.51
C LYS A 59 -13.04 -6.14 -6.01
N HIS A 60 -13.40 -7.26 -5.39
CA HIS A 60 -14.59 -8.04 -5.74
C HIS A 60 -15.91 -7.37 -5.31
N LYS A 61 -15.83 -6.33 -4.47
CA LYS A 61 -16.95 -5.49 -4.02
C LYS A 61 -16.93 -4.09 -4.65
N GLY A 62 -16.14 -3.88 -5.70
CA GLY A 62 -15.99 -2.58 -6.37
C GLY A 62 -14.92 -1.65 -5.78
N GLY A 63 -14.11 -2.11 -4.82
CA GLY A 63 -12.96 -1.36 -4.33
C GLY A 63 -11.93 -1.11 -5.43
N SER A 64 -11.35 0.08 -5.47
CA SER A 64 -10.39 0.50 -6.50
C SER A 64 -9.02 0.82 -5.92
N CYS A 65 -8.00 0.76 -6.77
CA CYS A 65 -6.63 1.18 -6.47
C CYS A 65 -6.42 2.67 -6.79
N TYR A 66 -7.40 3.54 -6.52
CA TYR A 66 -7.28 4.95 -6.91
C TYR A 66 -6.68 5.81 -5.80
N PHE A 67 -7.20 5.72 -4.57
CA PHE A 67 -6.72 6.49 -3.41
C PHE A 67 -6.46 7.99 -3.71
N ARG A 68 -7.31 8.64 -4.52
CA ARG A 68 -7.15 10.02 -5.00
C ARG A 68 -5.88 10.28 -5.85
N GLY A 69 -5.44 9.27 -6.59
CA GLY A 69 -4.19 9.30 -7.35
C GLY A 69 -2.95 8.89 -6.54
N ALA A 70 -3.10 8.56 -5.26
CA ALA A 70 -1.99 8.17 -4.39
C ALA A 70 -1.47 6.74 -4.64
N ALA A 71 -2.11 5.98 -5.52
CA ALA A 71 -1.76 4.61 -5.81
C ALA A 71 -1.93 4.26 -7.29
N LEU A 72 -1.21 3.22 -7.71
CA LEU A 72 -1.22 2.69 -9.07
C LEU A 72 -1.32 1.17 -9.04
N LEU A 73 -1.95 0.61 -10.08
CA LEU A 73 -1.90 -0.82 -10.34
C LEU A 73 -0.57 -1.19 -10.98
N SER A 74 0.08 -2.20 -10.40
CA SER A 74 1.32 -2.79 -10.89
C SER A 74 1.07 -4.26 -11.21
N ALA A 75 1.48 -4.70 -12.40
CA ALA A 75 1.56 -6.12 -12.74
C ALA A 75 2.75 -6.81 -12.05
N LEU A 76 3.74 -6.02 -11.60
CA LEU A 76 4.93 -6.50 -10.91
C LEU A 76 4.66 -6.59 -9.40
N ASP A 77 5.06 -7.74 -8.84
CA ASP A 77 5.06 -7.95 -7.39
C ASP A 77 6.04 -6.96 -6.73
N PRO A 78 5.57 -6.05 -5.86
CA PRO A 78 6.43 -5.06 -5.22
C PRO A 78 7.50 -5.68 -4.31
N SER A 79 7.33 -6.92 -3.83
CA SER A 79 8.40 -7.63 -3.11
C SER A 79 9.65 -7.85 -3.98
N LYS A 80 9.49 -7.86 -5.30
CA LYS A 80 10.60 -7.99 -6.27
C LYS A 80 11.24 -6.66 -6.64
N LYS A 81 10.62 -5.51 -6.34
CA LYS A 81 11.26 -4.19 -6.57
C LYS A 81 12.50 -3.99 -5.70
N HIS A 82 12.60 -4.67 -4.56
CA HIS A 82 13.81 -4.69 -3.74
C HIS A 82 14.97 -5.49 -4.36
N PHE A 83 14.73 -6.25 -5.45
CA PHE A 83 15.76 -7.06 -6.12
C PHE A 83 16.19 -6.52 -7.49
N SER A 84 15.71 -5.35 -7.92
CA SER A 84 16.07 -4.80 -9.24
C SER A 84 17.14 -3.70 -9.15
N THR A 85 18.27 -4.04 -8.55
CA THR A 85 19.56 -3.38 -8.82
C THR A 85 20.64 -4.45 -8.83
N TYR A 86 20.76 -5.17 -9.95
CA TYR A 86 22.01 -5.73 -10.48
C TYR A 86 21.86 -5.88 -11.99
#